data_AF-A0A534HNI9-F1
#
_entry.id   AF-A0A534HNI9-F1
#
_cell.length_a   1.000
_cell.length_b   1.000
_cell.length_c   1.000
_cell.angle_alpha   90.00
_cell.angle_beta   90.00
_cell.angle_gamma   90.00
#
_symmetry.space_group_name_H-M   'P 1'
#
loop_
_entity.id
_entity.type
_entity.pdbx_description
1 polymer ?
#
loop_
_entity_poly.entity_id
_entity_poly.type
_entity_poly.pdbx_seq_one_letter_code
_entity_poly.pdbx_strand_id
1 'polypeptide(L)'
;MAIGTLWMIDLVLAAVSVGFLVALLYIYGTNFRSLRSPLSFGLIVFASLFIVENLAAIYFYVVLAETGFGGAVAMPMLALNAVELVGFATLFYISWR
;
A
#
# COMPACT_ATOMS: atom_id res chain seq x y z
N MET A 1 25.57 -2.36 -1.92
CA MET A 1 25.37 -0.90 -1.75
C MET A 1 24.35 -0.70 -0.64
N ALA A 2 24.51 0.31 0.21
CA ALA A 2 23.48 0.61 1.22
C ALA A 2 22.28 1.27 0.51
N ILE A 3 21.08 0.72 0.70
CA ILE A 3 19.84 1.33 0.23
C ILE A 3 19.74 2.69 0.92
N GLY A 4 19.57 3.76 0.13
CA GLY A 4 19.46 5.12 0.68
C GLY A 4 18.34 5.23 1.71
N THR A 5 18.50 6.11 2.71
CA THR A 5 17.54 6.23 3.82
C THR A 5 16.11 6.50 3.37
N LEU A 6 15.93 7.33 2.34
CA LEU A 6 14.62 7.62 1.75
C LEU A 6 13.96 6.37 1.17
N TRP A 7 14.72 5.60 0.37
CA TRP A 7 14.25 4.33 -0.19
C TRP A 7 13.88 3.29 0.88
N MET A 8 14.59 3.26 2.01
CA MET A 8 14.21 2.40 3.13
C MET A 8 12.88 2.83 3.75
N ILE A 9 12.63 4.14 3.88
CA ILE A 9 11.36 4.65 4.39
C ILE A 9 10.22 4.30 3.43
N ASP A 10 10.42 4.51 2.12
CA ASP A 10 9.46 4.09 1.08
C ASP A 10 9.11 2.60 1.18
N LEU A 11 10.13 1.75 1.36
CA LEU A 11 9.95 0.31 1.51
C LEU A 11 9.08 -0.03 2.73
N VAL A 12 9.33 0.63 3.86
CA VAL A 12 8.56 0.44 5.09
C VAL A 12 7.12 0.93 4.90
N LEU A 13 6.93 2.10 4.29
CA LEU A 13 5.58 2.64 4.02
C LEU A 13 4.78 1.69 3.14
N ALA A 14 5.35 1.22 2.02
CA ALA A 14 4.69 0.27 1.13
C ALA A 14 4.38 -1.06 1.82
N ALA A 15 5.31 -1.59 2.63
CA ALA A 15 5.07 -2.82 3.40
C ALA A 15 3.93 -2.66 4.41
N VAL A 16 3.87 -1.52 5.10
CA VAL A 16 2.78 -1.21 6.05
C VAL A 16 1.45 -1.03 5.31
N SER A 17 1.45 -0.37 4.15
CA SER A 17 0.27 -0.23 3.28
C SER A 17 -0.28 -1.59 2.85
N VAL A 18 0.58 -2.51 2.41
CA VAL A 18 0.18 -3.91 2.12
C VAL A 18 -0.47 -4.56 3.35
N GLY A 19 0.09 -4.36 4.55
CA GLY A 19 -0.49 -4.86 5.79
C GLY A 19 -1.93 -4.36 6.04
N PHE A 20 -2.16 -3.05 5.88
CA PHE A 20 -3.50 -2.47 5.99
C PHE A 20 -4.46 -3.03 4.92
N LEU A 21 -4.00 -3.15 3.68
CA LEU A 21 -4.82 -3.65 2.58
C LEU A 21 -5.19 -5.13 2.75
N VAL A 22 -4.27 -5.96 3.26
CA VAL A 22 -4.56 -7.37 3.58
C VAL A 22 -5.61 -7.46 4.68
N ALA A 23 -5.51 -6.62 5.72
CA ALA A 23 -6.50 -6.56 6.79
C ALA A 23 -7.87 -6.08 6.26
N LEU A 24 -7.89 -5.08 5.38
CA LEU A 24 -9.10 -4.62 4.70
C LEU A 24 -9.74 -5.71 3.82
N LEU A 25 -8.93 -6.44 3.04
CA LEU A 25 -9.41 -7.57 2.23
C LEU A 25 -10.08 -8.63 3.09
N TYR A 26 -9.51 -8.92 4.26
CA TYR A 26 -10.11 -9.85 5.20
C TYR A 26 -11.49 -9.38 5.66
N ILE A 27 -11.61 -8.12 6.12
CA ILE A 27 -12.88 -7.52 6.58
C ILE A 27 -13.92 -7.49 5.45
N TYR A 28 -13.53 -7.06 4.26
CA TYR A 28 -14.47 -6.97 3.13
C TYR A 28 -14.86 -8.36 2.61
N GLY A 29 -13.94 -9.33 2.64
CA GLY A 29 -14.22 -10.72 2.30
C GLY A 29 -15.23 -11.37 3.25
N THR A 30 -15.12 -11.12 4.56
CA THR A 30 -16.12 -11.58 5.54
C THR A 30 -17.46 -10.89 5.34
N ASN A 31 -17.46 -9.58 5.11
CA ASN A 31 -18.68 -8.81 4.90
C ASN A 31 -19.40 -9.18 3.61
N PHE A 32 -18.66 -9.44 2.53
CA PHE A 32 -19.23 -9.84 1.24
C PHE A 32 -19.95 -11.20 1.33
N ARG A 33 -19.40 -12.16 2.09
CA ARG A 33 -20.06 -13.45 2.33
C ARG A 33 -21.39 -13.30 3.07
N SER A 34 -21.50 -12.32 3.97
CA SER A 34 -22.70 -12.08 4.79
C SER A 34 -23.76 -11.25 4.04
N LEU A 35 -23.36 -10.12 3.48
CA LEU A 35 -24.29 -9.10 2.96
C LEU A 35 -24.45 -9.13 1.43
N ARG A 36 -23.54 -9.79 0.70
CA ARG A 36 -23.47 -9.83 -0.78
C ARG A 36 -23.64 -8.45 -1.44
N SER A 37 -23.08 -7.42 -0.80
CA SER A 37 -23.19 -6.05 -1.28
C SER A 37 -22.24 -5.78 -2.46
N PRO A 38 -22.69 -5.11 -3.53
CA PRO A 38 -21.82 -4.70 -4.64
C PRO A 38 -20.71 -3.74 -4.19
N LEU A 39 -20.94 -2.95 -3.14
CA LEU A 39 -19.92 -2.06 -2.56
C LEU A 39 -18.75 -2.86 -1.97
N SER A 40 -19.03 -3.91 -1.21
CA SER A 40 -17.99 -4.77 -0.62
C SER A 40 -17.17 -5.47 -1.70
N PHE A 41 -17.80 -5.89 -2.80
CA PHE A 41 -17.07 -6.44 -3.94
C PHE A 41 -16.14 -5.40 -4.58
N GLY A 42 -16.63 -4.17 -4.80
CA GLY A 42 -15.81 -3.07 -5.31
C GLY A 42 -14.59 -2.79 -4.41
N LEU A 43 -14.78 -2.80 -3.09
CA LEU A 43 -13.70 -2.61 -2.11
C LEU A 43 -12.69 -3.78 -2.09
N ILE A 44 -13.15 -5.02 -2.33
CA ILE A 44 -12.25 -6.17 -2.48
C ILE A 44 -11.36 -6.01 -3.71
N VAL A 45 -11.94 -5.65 -4.86
CA VAL A 45 -11.17 -5.43 -6.09
C VAL A 45 -10.20 -4.27 -5.90
N PHE A 46 -10.66 -3.17 -5.31
CA PHE A 46 -9.83 -2.01 -4.97
C PHE A 46 -8.62 -2.41 -4.12
N ALA A 47 -8.86 -3.06 -2.97
CA ALA A 47 -7.77 -3.45 -2.08
C ALA A 47 -6.80 -4.45 -2.72
N SER A 48 -7.31 -5.38 -3.55
CA SER A 48 -6.49 -6.33 -4.28
C SER A 48 -5.55 -5.64 -5.28
N LEU A 49 -6.07 -4.66 -6.05
CA LEU A 49 -5.27 -3.91 -7.01
C LEU A 49 -4.17 -3.10 -6.33
N PHE A 50 -4.49 -2.44 -5.21
CA PHE A 50 -3.51 -1.68 -4.45
C PHE A 50 -2.45 -2.56 -3.78
N ILE A 51 -2.77 -3.80 -3.38
CA ILE A 51 -1.73 -4.74 -2.93
C ILE A 51 -0.74 -5.02 -4.07
N VAL A 52 -1.24 -5.29 -5.27
CA VAL A 52 -0.38 -5.54 -6.43
C VAL A 52 0.49 -4.32 -6.74
N GLU A 53 -0.10 -3.13 -6.69
CA GLU A 53 0.61 -1.87 -6.89
C GLU A 53 1.72 -1.69 -5.84
N ASN A 54 1.44 -1.85 -4.55
CA ASN A 54 2.44 -1.63 -3.49
C ASN A 54 3.53 -2.71 -3.52
N LEU A 55 3.21 -3.96 -3.86
CA LEU A 55 4.20 -5.01 -4.06
C LEU A 55 5.11 -4.71 -5.27
N ALA A 56 4.55 -4.19 -6.35
CA ALA A 56 5.33 -3.72 -7.49
C ALA A 56 6.22 -2.53 -7.11
N ALA A 57 5.70 -1.59 -6.31
CA ALA A 57 6.44 -0.45 -5.80
C ALA A 57 7.66 -0.88 -4.97
N ILE A 58 7.50 -1.85 -4.06
CA ILE A 58 8.61 -2.43 -3.29
C ILE A 58 9.71 -2.96 -4.22
N TYR A 59 9.33 -3.74 -5.25
CA TYR A 59 10.29 -4.23 -6.24
C TYR A 59 11.01 -3.09 -6.95
N PHE A 60 10.27 -2.08 -7.42
CA PHE A 60 10.85 -0.93 -8.11
C PHE A 60 11.76 -0.10 -7.20
N TYR A 61 11.44 0.11 -5.93
CA TYR A 61 12.30 0.83 -4.99
C TYR A 61 13.68 0.19 -4.85
N VAL A 62 13.73 -1.14 -4.78
CA VAL A 62 15.01 -1.87 -4.74
C VAL A 62 15.79 -1.66 -6.05
N VAL A 63 15.14 -1.83 -7.19
CA VAL A 63 15.78 -1.65 -8.52
C VAL A 63 16.27 -0.22 -8.73
N LEU A 64 15.48 0.79 -8.36
CA LEU A 64 15.84 2.20 -8.51
C LEU A 64 16.97 2.60 -7.55
N ALA A 65 16.96 2.07 -6.33
CA ALA A 65 18.04 2.29 -5.37
C ALA A 65 19.38 1.70 -5.88
N GLU A 66 19.36 0.49 -6.45
CA GLU A 66 20.55 -0.18 -6.99
C GLU A 66 21.11 0.48 -8.24
N THR A 67 20.24 1.03 -9.11
CA THR A 67 20.64 1.76 -10.31
C THR A 67 21.18 3.17 -10.02
N GLY A 68 21.15 3.61 -8.77
CA GLY A 68 21.75 4.86 -8.31
C GLY A 68 20.82 6.07 -8.41
N PHE A 69 19.50 5.88 -8.58
CA PHE A 69 18.56 6.99 -8.45
C PHE A 69 18.58 7.53 -7.03
N GLY A 70 18.85 8.84 -6.92
CA GLY A 70 19.01 9.54 -5.65
C GLY A 70 17.71 10.11 -5.07
N GLY A 71 17.86 10.97 -4.06
CA GLY A 71 16.73 11.55 -3.32
C GLY A 71 15.76 12.40 -4.15
N ALA A 72 16.17 12.87 -5.34
CA ALA A 72 15.28 13.60 -6.25
C ALA A 72 14.10 12.76 -6.75
N VAL A 73 14.26 11.43 -6.81
CA VAL A 73 13.19 10.49 -7.19
C VAL A 73 12.52 9.90 -5.95
N ALA A 74 13.32 9.56 -4.92
CA ALA A 74 12.79 8.98 -3.70
C ALA A 74 11.86 9.93 -2.93
N MET A 75 12.18 11.23 -2.86
CA MET A 75 11.39 12.17 -2.05
C MET A 75 9.93 12.35 -2.55
N PRO A 76 9.68 12.52 -3.87
CA PRO A 76 8.31 12.49 -4.39
C PRO A 76 7.58 11.17 -4.15
N MET A 77 8.26 10.02 -4.29
CA MET A 77 7.66 8.71 -4.04
C MET A 77 7.25 8.58 -2.57
N LEU A 78 8.10 9.00 -1.64
CA LEU A 78 7.80 9.04 -0.21
C LEU A 78 6.57 9.86 0.11
N ALA A 79 6.44 11.04 -0.48
CA ALA A 79 5.25 11.86 -0.30
C ALA A 79 3.97 11.14 -0.79
N LEU A 80 4.04 10.45 -1.94
CA LEU A 80 2.91 9.67 -2.47
C LEU A 80 2.57 8.48 -1.57
N ASN A 81 3.55 7.66 -1.19
CA ASN A 81 3.35 6.52 -0.29
C ASN A 81 2.77 6.95 1.05
N ALA A 82 3.24 8.08 1.59
CA ALA A 82 2.75 8.58 2.87
C ALA A 82 1.27 8.98 2.79
N VAL A 83 0.87 9.70 1.75
CA VAL A 83 -0.53 10.10 1.53
C VAL A 83 -1.42 8.88 1.30
N GLU A 84 -0.93 7.91 0.52
CA GLU A 84 -1.64 6.66 0.26
C GLU A 84 -1.85 5.84 1.54
N LEU A 85 -0.81 5.69 2.35
CA LEU A 85 -0.88 4.99 3.64
C LEU A 85 -1.90 5.65 4.58
N VAL A 86 -1.96 6.99 4.63
CA VAL A 86 -2.99 7.71 5.39
C VAL A 86 -4.39 7.38 4.87
N GLY A 87 -4.56 7.28 3.56
CA GLY A 87 -5.80 6.84 2.93
C GLY A 87 -6.23 5.44 3.39
N PHE A 88 -5.32 4.47 3.33
CA PHE A 88 -5.61 3.09 3.75
C PHE A 88 -5.85 2.96 5.25
N ALA A 89 -5.07 3.64 6.08
CA ALA A 89 -5.28 3.67 7.52
C ALA A 89 -6.65 4.23 7.88
N THR A 90 -7.10 5.28 7.17
CA THR A 90 -8.43 5.88 7.34
C THR A 90 -9.52 4.90 6.94
N LEU A 91 -9.41 4.26 5.77
CA LEU A 91 -10.37 3.25 5.32
C LEU A 91 -10.44 2.07 6.29
N PHE A 92 -9.29 1.60 6.78
CA PHE A 92 -9.21 0.54 7.77
C PHE A 92 -9.90 0.92 9.07
N TYR A 93 -9.63 2.11 9.60
CA TYR A 93 -10.27 2.61 10.82
C TYR A 93 -11.80 2.66 10.70
N ILE A 94 -12.31 3.16 9.56
CA ILE A 94 -13.76 3.22 9.32
C ILE A 94 -14.36 1.82 9.14
N SER A 95 -13.65 0.91 8.49
CA SER A 95 -14.15 -0.45 8.21
C SER A 95 -14.13 -1.36 9.43
N TRP A 96 -13.25 -1.07 10.40
CA TRP A 96 -13.17 -1.79 11.67
C TRP A 96 -14.26 -1.39 12.67
N ARG A 97 -14.73 -0.14 12.59
CA ARG A 97 -15.77 0.40 13.46
C ARG A 97 -17.14 -0.15 13.12
#